data_AF-A0AAJ1EWV2-F1
#
_entry.id   AF-A0AAJ1EWV2-F1
#
_cell.length_a   1.000
_cell.length_b   1.000
_cell.length_c   1.000
_cell.angle_alpha   90.00
_cell.angle_beta   90.00
_cell.angle_gamma   90.00
#
_symmetry.space_group_name_H-M   'P 1'
#
loop_
_entity.id
_entity.type
_entity.pdbx_description
1 polymer ?
#
loop_
_entity_poly.entity_id
_entity_poly.type
_entity_poly.pdbx_seq_one_letter_code
_entity_poly.pdbx_strand_id
1 'polypeptide(L)' 'ILHSQLSAGERYDEYRRILNSEVKIVVGARSAVFAPLEKIGLIILDEEHDPSYKQESKPRYQTTQIARIR' A
#
# COMPACT_ATOMS: atom_id res chain seq x y z
N ILE A 1 6.29 -2.18 -7.63
CA ILE A 1 5.44 -3.17 -6.88
C ILE A 1 5.93 -3.16 -5.44
N LEU A 2 5.07 -3.07 -4.43
CA LEU A 2 5.47 -3.05 -3.02
C LEU A 2 5.19 -4.40 -2.33
N HIS A 3 6.23 -5.15 -1.99
CA HIS A 3 6.10 -6.41 -1.25
C HIS A 3 7.22 -6.61 -0.21
N SER A 4 7.02 -7.60 0.66
CA SER A 4 7.91 -7.89 1.79
C SER A 4 9.32 -8.32 1.38
N GLN A 5 9.48 -8.93 0.19
CA GLN A 5 10.78 -9.41 -0.30
C GLN A 5 11.71 -8.29 -0.81
N LEU A 6 11.24 -7.03 -0.93
CA LEU A 6 12.12 -5.92 -1.28
C LEU A 6 13.07 -5.61 -0.11
N SER A 7 14.34 -5.40 -0.45
CA SER A 7 15.31 -4.82 0.47
C SER A 7 14.91 -3.40 0.89
N ALA A 8 15.56 -2.89 1.93
CA ALA A 8 15.28 -1.53 2.41
C ALA A 8 15.61 -0.47 1.34
N GLY A 9 16.69 -0.66 0.57
CA GLY A 9 17.08 0.24 -0.52
C GLY A 9 16.05 0.24 -1.65
N GLU A 10 15.67 -0.94 -2.15
CA GLU A 10 14.67 -1.04 -3.22
C GLU A 10 13.31 -0.47 -2.80
N ARG A 11 12.89 -0.71 -1.55
CA ARG A 11 11.65 -0.13 -1.01
C ARG A 11 11.72 1.39 -0.94
N TYR A 12 12.87 1.94 -0.59
CA TYR A 12 13.10 3.38 -0.57
C TYR A 12 13.06 3.98 -1.98
N ASP A 13 13.68 3.32 -2.95
CA ASP A 13 13.68 3.76 -4.35
C ASP A 13 12.26 3.74 -4.92
N GLU A 14 11.49 2.66 -4.71
CA GLU A 14 10.08 2.60 -5.13
C GLU A 14 9.24 3.69 -4.45
N TYR A 15 9.44 3.93 -3.15
CA TYR A 15 8.74 5.00 -2.42
C TYR A 15 9.03 6.39 -3.03
N ARG A 16 10.30 6.66 -3.35
CA ARG A 16 10.72 7.93 -3.98
C ARG A 16 10.10 8.10 -5.36
N ARG A 17 10.05 7.05 -6.18
CA ARG A 17 9.41 7.08 -7.51
C ARG A 17 7.91 7.38 -7.41
N ILE A 18 7.21 6.78 -6.45
CA ILE A 18 5.78 7.05 -6.20
C ILE A 18 5.60 8.51 -5.77
N LEU A 19 6.40 8.98 -4.81
CA LEU A 19 6.34 10.34 -4.31
C LEU A 19 6.61 11.38 -5.40
N ASN A 20 7.53 11.10 -6.32
CA ASN A 20 7.86 11.96 -7.46
C ASN A 20 6.83 11.86 -8.61
N SER A 21 5.70 11.16 -8.42
CA SER A 21 4.68 10.94 -9.46
C SER A 21 5.21 10.22 -10.72
N GLU A 22 6.31 9.47 -10.61
CA GLU A 22 6.88 8.68 -11.71
C GLU A 22 6.11 7.37 -11.93
N VAL A 23 5.24 7.00 -10.98
CA VAL A 23 4.44 5.78 -10.99
C VAL A 23 2.96 6.14 -10.92
N LYS A 24 2.16 5.56 -11.81
CA LYS A 24 0.71 5.78 -11.88
C LYS A 24 -0.11 4.74 -11.12
N ILE A 25 0.46 3.55 -10.91
CA ILE A 25 -0.23 2.40 -10.31
C ILE A 25 0.71 1.75 -9.30
N VAL A 26 0.21 1.54 -8.09
CA VAL A 26 0.92 0.77 -7.05
C VAL A 26 0.16 -0.52 -6.80
N VAL A 27 0.88 -1.63 -6.89
CA VAL A 27 0.39 -2.97 -6.54
C VAL A 27 1.23 -3.49 -5.40
N GLY A 28 0.60 -4.07 -4.39
CA GLY A 28 1.29 -4.64 -3.26
C GLY A 28 0.35 -5.29 -2.26
N ALA A 29 0.93 -5.78 -1.18
CA ALA A 29 0.15 -6.29 -0.06
C ALA A 29 -0.53 -5.13 0.70
N ARG A 30 -1.06 -5.44 1.87
CA ARG A 30 -1.82 -4.58 2.78
C ARG A 30 -1.18 -3.21 3.06
N SER A 31 0.14 -3.15 3.21
CA SER A 31 0.86 -1.92 3.48
C SER A 31 0.89 -0.94 2.28
N ALA A 32 0.58 -1.40 1.06
CA ALA A 32 0.51 -0.57 -0.12
C ALA A 32 -0.58 0.51 -0.03
N VAL A 33 -1.59 0.34 0.83
CA VAL A 33 -2.60 1.37 1.11
C VAL A 33 -1.99 2.70 1.60
N PHE A 34 -0.77 2.65 2.17
CA PHE A 34 -0.01 3.82 2.62
C PHE A 34 0.94 4.38 1.56
N ALA A 35 0.95 3.87 0.34
CA ALA A 35 1.78 4.42 -0.72
C ALA A 35 1.44 5.90 -0.97
N PRO A 36 2.44 6.79 -1.18
CA PRO A 36 2.23 8.22 -1.28
C PRO A 36 1.73 8.64 -2.68
N LEU A 37 0.70 7.97 -3.19
CA LEU A 37 0.01 8.37 -4.42
C LEU A 37 -0.83 9.62 -4.15
N GLU A 38 -0.67 10.63 -5.01
CA GLU A 38 -1.54 11.79 -5.07
C GLU A 38 -2.73 11.51 -6.00
N LYS A 39 -3.89 12.15 -5.71
CA LYS A 39 -5.10 12.11 -6.56
C LYS A 39 -5.53 10.69 -6.96
N ILE A 40 -5.71 9.83 -5.96
CA ILE A 40 -6.15 8.45 -6.17
C ILE A 40 -7.56 8.45 -6.78
N GLY A 41 -7.70 7.87 -7.98
CA GLY A 41 -9.00 7.72 -8.63
C GLY A 41 -9.73 6.41 -8.29
N LEU A 42 -8.97 5.36 -7.94
CA LEU A 42 -9.50 4.04 -7.64
C LEU A 42 -8.55 3.27 -6.72
N ILE A 43 -9.13 2.59 -5.73
CA ILE A 43 -8.45 1.57 -4.92
C ILE A 43 -9.20 0.26 -5.12
N ILE A 44 -8.48 -0.80 -5.46
CA ILE A 44 -9.02 -2.16 -5.59
C ILE A 44 -8.41 -3.00 -4.48
N LEU A 45 -9.26 -3.66 -3.70
CA LEU A 45 -8.87 -4.68 -2.74
C LEU A 45 -9.41 -6.02 -3.25
N ASP A 46 -8.51 -6.89 -3.66
CA ASP A 46 -8.87 -8.25 -4.05
C ASP A 46 -9.00 -9.13 -2.79
N GLU A 47 -9.92 -10.09 -2.80
CA GLU A 47 -10.20 -10.98 -1.66
C GLU A 47 -10.42 -10.23 -0.33
N GLU A 48 -11.25 -9.17 -0.30
CA GLU A 48 -11.38 -8.27 0.86
C GLU A 48 -11.74 -8.93 2.20
N HIS A 49 -12.29 -10.15 2.15
CA HIS A 49 -12.66 -10.96 3.29
C HIS A 49 -11.46 -11.69 3.92
N ASP A 50 -10.29 -11.66 3.28
CA ASP A 50 -9.08 -12.30 3.78
C ASP A 50 -8.62 -11.65 5.11
N PRO A 51 -8.46 -12.45 6.19
CA PRO A 51 -8.12 -11.94 7.50
C PRO A 51 -6.73 -11.29 7.54
N SER A 52 -5.85 -11.59 6.59
CA SER A 52 -4.56 -10.94 6.48
C SER A 52 -4.73 -9.43 6.45
N TYR A 53 -5.79 -8.88 5.83
CA TYR A 53 -6.05 -7.42 5.76
C TYR A 53 -6.12 -6.71 7.13
N LYS A 54 -6.18 -7.45 8.24
CA LYS A 54 -6.03 -6.93 9.59
C LYS A 54 -4.57 -6.96 10.07
N GLN A 55 -4.01 -5.81 10.40
CA GLN A 55 -2.70 -5.73 11.04
C GLN A 55 -2.83 -5.89 12.56
N GLU A 56 -2.32 -7.00 13.08
CA GLU A 56 -2.37 -7.32 14.52
C GLU A 56 -1.19 -6.75 15.33
N SER A 57 -0.02 -6.53 14.71
CA SER A 57 1.10 -5.85 15.38
C SER A 57 0.96 -4.33 15.31
N LYS A 58 1.67 -3.60 16.17
CA LYS A 58 1.63 -2.13 16.15
C LYS A 58 2.37 -1.58 14.91
N PRO A 59 1.85 -0.52 14.24
CA PRO A 59 0.52 0.06 14.42
C PRO A 59 -0.59 -0.88 13.91
N ARG A 60 -1.65 -1.06 14.71
CA ARG A 60 -2.79 -1.91 14.33
C ARG A 60 -3.74 -1.13 13.43
N TYR A 61 -4.17 -1.73 12.34
CA TYR A 61 -5.13 -1.13 11.41
C TYR A 61 -5.88 -2.21 10.63
N GLN A 62 -7.06 -1.86 10.12
CA GLN A 62 -7.78 -2.66 9.14
C GLN A 62 -7.57 -2.03 7.76
N THR A 63 -6.96 -2.76 6.82
CA THR A 63 -6.61 -2.22 5.48
C THR A 63 -7.84 -1.68 4.75
N THR A 64 -8.97 -2.39 4.83
CA THR A 64 -10.24 -1.97 4.22
C THR A 64 -10.78 -0.66 4.80
N GLN A 65 -10.58 -0.41 6.10
CA GLN A 65 -10.97 0.86 6.71
C GLN A 65 -10.07 2.01 6.22
N ILE A 66 -8.75 1.79 6.14
CA ILE A 66 -7.81 2.80 5.64
C ILE A 66 -8.12 3.13 4.19
N ALA A 67 -8.36 2.11 3.35
CA ALA A 67 -8.69 2.29 1.94
C ALA A 67 -9.96 3.14 1.74
N ARG A 68 -10.97 3.03 2.60
CA ARG A 68 -12.22 3.81 2.51
C ARG A 68 -12.05 5.29 2.88
N ILE A 69 -11.03 5.64 3.64
CA ILE A 69 -10.79 7.03 4.12
C ILE A 69 -9.87 7.79 3.15
N ARG A 70 -9.13 7.07 2.30
CA ARG A 70 -8.23 7.65 1.31
C ARG A 70 -8.96 8.15 0.07
#